data_AF-A0A662QPI3-F1
#
_entry.id   AF-A0A662QPI3-F1
#
_cell.length_a   1.000
_cell.length_b   1.000
_cell.length_c   1.000
_cell.angle_alpha   90.00
_cell.angle_beta   90.00
_cell.angle_gamma   90.00
#
_symmetry.space_group_name_H-M   'P 1'
#
loop_
_entity.id
_entity.type
_entity.pdbx_description
1 polymer ?
#
loop_
_entity_poly.entity_id
_entity_poly.type
_entity_poly.pdbx_seq_one_letter_code
_entity_poly.pdbx_strand_id
1 'polypeptide(L)'
;MLALVFNAIVLVVFLVCYFTDKDKSVHALRLSVRSFERIGPVFVVVILFLVFVQGLFSGDAVFAYVSGVSGLWGYLVAAFVGAIVHVPLFITFPVSGQLLALGVNPGYIAVLITSLVMVHTFSMPIEIKELGLKFALLRNFLCLVFAIVIGVLMGVLY
;
A
#
# COMPACT_ATOMS: atom_id res chain seq x y z
N MET A 1 -18.70 9.16 2.76
CA MET A 1 -18.85 10.49 3.40
C MET A 1 -17.52 11.24 3.51
N LEU A 2 -16.47 10.65 4.11
CA LEU A 2 -15.16 11.31 4.27
C LEU A 2 -14.52 11.79 2.95
N ALA A 3 -14.54 10.95 1.91
CA ALA A 3 -13.98 11.29 0.59
C ALA A 3 -14.67 12.51 -0.06
N LEU A 4 -15.99 12.67 0.15
CA LEU A 4 -16.72 13.82 -0.37
C LEU A 4 -16.32 15.11 0.35
N VAL A 5 -16.18 15.05 1.67
CA VAL A 5 -15.72 16.18 2.49
C VAL A 5 -14.30 16.60 2.09
N PHE A 6 -13.40 15.62 1.95
CA PHE A 6 -12.04 15.87 1.51
C PHE A 6 -11.99 16.54 0.13
N ASN A 7 -12.72 16.00 -0.85
CA ASN A 7 -12.76 16.57 -2.21
C ASN A 7 -13.36 17.98 -2.24
N ALA A 8 -14.37 18.25 -1.42
CA ALA A 8 -14.94 19.59 -1.30
C ALA A 8 -13.90 20.59 -0.77
N ILE A 9 -13.14 20.22 0.26
CA ILE A 9 -12.05 21.06 0.81
C ILE A 9 -11.00 21.34 -0.26
N VAL A 10 -10.54 20.30 -0.96
CA VAL A 10 -9.53 20.44 -2.04
C VAL A 10 -10.04 21.36 -3.15
N LEU A 11 -11.30 21.25 -3.55
CA LEU A 11 -11.91 22.10 -4.56
C LEU A 11 -11.92 23.57 -4.13
N VAL A 12 -12.35 23.85 -2.90
CA VAL A 12 -12.39 25.22 -2.36
C VAL A 12 -10.99 25.83 -2.31
N VAL A 13 -10.00 25.08 -1.80
CA VAL A 13 -8.61 25.55 -1.75
C VAL A 13 -8.06 25.79 -3.16
N PHE A 14 -8.32 24.89 -4.10
CA PHE A 14 -7.90 25.07 -5.49
C PHE A 14 -8.52 26.32 -6.13
N LEU A 15 -9.80 26.58 -5.89
CA LEU A 15 -10.46 27.80 -6.38
C LEU A 15 -9.84 29.06 -5.79
N VAL A 16 -9.57 29.09 -4.48
CA VAL A 16 -8.88 30.22 -3.83
C VAL A 16 -7.49 30.45 -4.44
N CYS A 17 -6.71 29.39 -4.63
CA CYS A 17 -5.41 29.45 -5.30
C CYS A 17 -5.54 29.95 -6.74
N TYR A 18 -6.56 29.49 -7.47
CA TYR A 18 -6.82 29.88 -8.85
C TYR A 18 -7.14 31.38 -8.96
N PHE A 19 -7.91 31.94 -8.05
CA PHE A 19 -8.18 33.39 -8.04
C PHE A 19 -6.99 34.23 -7.57
N THR A 20 -6.09 33.67 -6.77
CA THR A 20 -4.90 34.36 -6.26
C THR A 20 -3.75 34.38 -7.27
N ASP A 21 -3.46 33.23 -7.90
CA ASP A 21 -2.37 33.07 -8.87
C ASP A 21 -2.80 32.02 -9.92
N LYS A 22 -3.41 32.53 -11.00
CA LYS A 22 -3.94 31.71 -12.10
C LYS A 22 -2.85 30.89 -12.78
N ASP A 23 -1.69 31.50 -13.04
CA ASP A 23 -0.61 30.87 -13.79
C ASP A 23 -0.03 29.69 -13.02
N LYS A 24 0.23 29.84 -11.71
CA LYS A 24 0.69 28.72 -10.87
C LYS A 24 -0.37 27.63 -10.74
N SER A 25 -1.64 28.00 -10.62
CA SER A 25 -2.74 27.03 -10.45
C SER A 25 -2.96 26.21 -11.71
N VAL A 26 -2.93 26.83 -12.89
CA VAL A 26 -3.02 26.14 -14.19
C VAL A 26 -1.79 25.25 -14.41
N HIS A 27 -0.59 25.72 -14.06
CA HIS A 27 0.62 24.92 -14.13
C HIS A 27 0.54 23.66 -13.24
N ALA A 28 0.10 23.82 -11.98
CA ALA A 28 -0.10 22.70 -11.06
C ALA A 28 -1.16 21.70 -11.58
N LEU A 29 -2.25 22.21 -12.17
CA LEU A 29 -3.28 21.37 -12.78
C LEU A 29 -2.72 20.56 -13.97
N ARG A 30 -1.94 21.19 -14.84
CA ARG A 30 -1.29 20.51 -15.98
C ARG A 30 -0.30 19.44 -15.52
N LEU A 31 0.47 19.71 -14.47
CA LEU A 31 1.38 18.72 -13.87
C LEU A 31 0.60 17.52 -13.30
N SER A 32 -0.54 17.79 -12.67
CA SER A 32 -1.43 16.76 -12.11
C SER A 32 -2.02 15.87 -13.21
N VAL A 33 -2.52 16.46 -14.30
CA VAL A 33 -3.02 15.73 -15.47
C VAL A 33 -1.93 14.87 -16.10
N ARG A 34 -0.73 15.41 -16.31
CA ARG A 34 0.40 14.63 -16.85
C ARG A 34 0.80 13.46 -15.95
N SER A 35 0.74 13.66 -14.63
CA SER A 35 0.98 12.58 -13.66
C SER A 35 -0.12 11.52 -13.73
N PHE A 36 -1.38 11.94 -13.90
CA PHE A 36 -2.51 11.04 -14.09
C PHE A 36 -2.38 10.23 -15.38
N GLU A 37 -1.99 10.84 -16.50
CA GLU A 37 -1.74 10.12 -17.77
C GLU A 37 -0.62 9.08 -17.64
N ARG A 38 0.38 9.32 -16.78
CA ARG A 38 1.48 8.38 -16.55
C ARG A 38 1.06 7.20 -15.67
N ILE A 39 0.25 7.45 -14.63
CA ILE A 39 -0.12 6.43 -13.63
C ILE A 39 -1.39 5.68 -14.02
N GLY A 40 -2.34 6.35 -14.67
CA GLY A 40 -3.66 5.83 -15.05
C GLY A 40 -3.61 4.54 -15.87
N PRO A 41 -2.82 4.45 -16.95
CA PRO A 41 -2.72 3.23 -17.75
C PRO A 41 -2.22 2.03 -16.94
N VAL A 42 -1.19 2.23 -16.10
CA VAL A 42 -0.67 1.19 -15.20
C VAL A 42 -1.75 0.72 -14.24
N PHE A 43 -2.53 1.65 -13.70
CA PHE A 43 -3.65 1.36 -12.80
C PHE A 43 -4.72 0.50 -13.48
N VAL A 44 -5.11 0.83 -14.71
CA VAL A 44 -6.09 0.06 -15.48
C VAL A 44 -5.58 -1.36 -15.74
N VAL A 45 -4.32 -1.50 -16.16
CA VAL A 45 -3.71 -2.83 -16.39
C VAL A 45 -3.71 -3.66 -15.11
N VAL A 46 -3.36 -3.07 -13.97
CA VAL A 46 -3.38 -3.75 -12.68
C VAL A 46 -4.80 -4.18 -12.31
N ILE A 47 -5.81 -3.30 -12.44
CA ILE A 47 -7.20 -3.65 -12.14
C ILE A 47 -7.67 -4.80 -13.04
N LEU A 48 -7.40 -4.74 -14.35
CA LEU A 48 -7.76 -5.79 -15.30
C LEU A 48 -7.05 -7.11 -14.97
N PHE A 49 -5.77 -7.06 -14.62
CA PHE A 49 -5.01 -8.24 -14.19
C PHE A 49 -5.63 -8.86 -12.93
N LEU A 50 -6.03 -8.05 -11.95
CA LEU A 50 -6.69 -8.55 -10.75
C LEU A 50 -8.03 -9.21 -11.06
N VAL A 51 -8.86 -8.60 -11.90
CA VAL A 51 -10.15 -9.19 -12.35
C VAL A 51 -9.91 -10.49 -13.11
N PHE A 52 -8.89 -10.54 -13.97
CA PHE A 52 -8.52 -11.73 -14.73
C PHE A 52 -8.06 -12.88 -13.83
N VAL A 53 -7.18 -12.60 -12.87
CA VAL A 53 -6.74 -13.58 -11.86
C VAL A 53 -7.95 -14.07 -11.07
N GLN A 54 -8.80 -13.17 -10.57
CA GLN A 54 -10.02 -13.59 -9.87
C GLN A 54 -10.97 -14.46 -10.73
N GLY A 55 -11.05 -14.21 -12.04
CA GLY A 55 -11.83 -15.04 -12.95
C GLY A 55 -11.23 -16.42 -13.24
N LEU A 56 -9.91 -16.57 -13.12
CA LEU A 56 -9.19 -17.83 -13.33
C LEU A 56 -9.17 -18.73 -12.09
N PHE A 57 -9.14 -18.14 -10.90
CA PHE A 57 -9.09 -18.89 -9.65
C PHE A 57 -10.50 -19.12 -9.11
N SER A 58 -10.92 -20.39 -8.99
CA SER A 58 -12.13 -20.76 -8.26
C SER A 58 -12.02 -20.22 -6.83
N GLY A 59 -12.96 -19.36 -6.40
CA GLY A 59 -12.92 -18.69 -5.10
C GLY A 59 -12.66 -19.62 -3.91
N ASP A 60 -13.12 -20.87 -4.02
CA ASP A 60 -12.98 -21.90 -2.98
C ASP A 60 -11.52 -22.33 -2.73
N ALA A 61 -10.70 -22.44 -3.77
CA ALA A 61 -9.30 -22.90 -3.63
C ALA A 61 -8.41 -21.81 -3.00
N VAL A 62 -8.62 -20.56 -3.39
CA VAL A 62 -7.91 -19.40 -2.82
C VAL A 62 -8.38 -19.17 -1.39
N PHE A 63 -9.68 -19.23 -1.14
CA PHE A 63 -10.24 -19.08 0.20
C PHE A 63 -9.75 -20.19 1.14
N ALA A 64 -9.68 -21.45 0.71
CA ALA A 64 -9.14 -22.56 1.51
C ALA A 64 -7.65 -22.37 1.85
N TYR A 65 -6.84 -21.88 0.89
CA TYR A 65 -5.41 -21.65 1.13
C TYR A 65 -5.18 -20.45 2.08
N VAL A 66 -5.98 -19.40 1.93
CA VAL A 66 -5.93 -18.18 2.74
C VAL A 66 -6.47 -18.41 4.16
N SER A 67 -7.53 -19.20 4.32
CA SER A 67 -8.11 -19.55 5.62
C SER A 67 -7.27 -20.57 6.40
N GLY A 68 -6.44 -21.37 5.72
CA GLY A 68 -5.47 -22.26 6.36
C GLY A 68 -4.35 -21.52 7.10
N VAL A 69 -4.06 -20.27 6.72
CA VAL A 69 -3.07 -19.42 7.37
C VAL A 69 -3.72 -18.70 8.56
N SER A 70 -3.55 -19.26 9.76
CA SER A 70 -4.18 -18.75 10.98
C SER A 70 -3.15 -18.42 12.09
N GLY A 71 -3.56 -17.51 12.98
CA GLY A 71 -2.78 -17.11 14.16
C GLY A 71 -1.47 -16.38 13.81
N LEU A 72 -0.45 -16.59 14.66
CA LEU A 72 0.85 -15.93 14.54
C LEU A 72 1.53 -16.18 13.18
N TRP A 73 1.25 -17.31 12.55
CA TRP A 73 1.86 -17.70 11.28
C TRP A 73 1.46 -16.76 10.13
N GLY A 74 0.22 -16.26 10.12
CA GLY A 74 -0.24 -15.30 9.11
C GLY A 74 0.48 -13.96 9.19
N TYR A 75 0.74 -13.48 10.40
CA TYR A 75 1.52 -12.26 10.62
C TYR A 75 2.97 -12.40 10.12
N LEU A 76 3.62 -13.54 10.40
CA LEU A 76 5.00 -13.78 9.98
C LEU A 76 5.13 -13.91 8.45
N VAL A 77 4.21 -14.65 7.82
CA VAL A 77 4.20 -14.79 6.36
C VAL A 77 3.95 -13.43 5.69
N ALA A 78 2.97 -12.66 6.16
CA ALA A 78 2.70 -11.33 5.64
C ALA A 78 3.90 -10.38 5.79
N ALA A 79 4.58 -10.42 6.94
CA ALA A 79 5.76 -9.61 7.20
C ALA A 79 6.91 -9.95 6.24
N PHE A 80 7.16 -11.24 6.03
CA PHE A 80 8.23 -11.72 5.16
C PHE A 80 7.96 -11.42 3.69
N VAL A 81 6.74 -11.69 3.22
CA VAL A 81 6.32 -11.37 1.85
C VAL A 81 6.43 -9.86 1.61
N GLY A 82 5.92 -9.04 2.54
CA GLY A 82 6.02 -7.59 2.44
C GLY A 82 7.48 -7.10 2.39
N ALA A 83 8.35 -7.65 3.23
CA ALA A 83 9.75 -7.24 3.29
C ALA A 83 10.54 -7.54 2.00
N ILE A 84 10.12 -8.52 1.20
CA ILE A 84 10.78 -8.90 -0.06
C ILE A 84 10.13 -8.18 -1.24
N VAL A 85 8.79 -8.16 -1.28
CA VAL A 85 8.01 -7.66 -2.41
C VAL A 85 8.03 -6.14 -2.45
N HIS A 86 8.72 -5.56 -3.43
CA HIS A 86 8.73 -4.12 -3.69
C HIS A 86 7.72 -3.76 -4.77
N VAL A 87 6.47 -3.52 -4.38
CA VAL A 87 5.40 -3.09 -5.28
C VAL A 87 5.00 -1.65 -4.92
N PRO A 88 4.76 -0.76 -5.89
CA PRO A 88 4.30 0.59 -5.62
C PRO A 88 3.00 0.61 -4.79
N LEU A 89 2.90 1.52 -3.80
CA LEU A 89 1.74 1.60 -2.88
C LEU A 89 0.39 1.66 -3.61
N PHE A 90 0.36 2.32 -4.76
CA PHE A 90 -0.86 2.52 -5.53
C PHE A 90 -1.43 1.22 -6.12
N ILE A 91 -0.60 0.18 -6.28
CA ILE A 91 -1.02 -1.18 -6.64
C ILE A 91 -1.43 -1.95 -5.38
N THR A 92 -0.70 -1.76 -4.29
CA THR A 92 -0.92 -2.48 -3.03
C THR A 92 -2.30 -2.19 -2.40
N PHE A 93 -2.82 -0.96 -2.51
CA PHE A 93 -4.12 -0.62 -1.93
C PHE A 93 -5.32 -1.34 -2.57
N PRO A 94 -5.49 -1.35 -3.91
CA PRO A 94 -6.53 -2.17 -4.56
C PRO A 94 -6.44 -3.66 -4.20
N VAL A 95 -5.23 -4.22 -4.20
CA VAL A 95 -4.99 -5.62 -3.84
C VAL A 95 -5.43 -5.90 -2.40
N SER A 96 -5.08 -5.00 -1.49
CA SER A 96 -5.45 -5.10 -0.07
C SER A 96 -6.97 -5.03 0.13
N GLY A 97 -7.66 -4.17 -0.62
CA GLY A 97 -9.13 -4.10 -0.61
C GLY A 97 -9.78 -5.40 -1.09
N GLN A 98 -9.22 -6.07 -2.09
CA GLN A 98 -9.70 -7.36 -2.55
C GLN A 98 -9.45 -8.47 -1.52
N LEU A 99 -8.27 -8.52 -0.91
CA LEU A 99 -7.95 -9.46 0.17
C LEU A 99 -8.93 -9.30 1.34
N LEU A 100 -9.26 -8.06 1.70
CA LEU A 100 -10.25 -7.77 2.72
C LEU A 100 -11.64 -8.27 2.32
N ALA A 101 -12.06 -8.07 1.07
CA ALA A 101 -13.33 -8.59 0.54
C ALA A 101 -13.39 -10.12 0.50
N LEU A 102 -12.24 -10.79 0.38
CA LEU A 102 -12.12 -12.25 0.48
C LEU A 102 -12.10 -12.77 1.93
N GLY A 103 -12.24 -11.90 2.93
CA GLY A 103 -12.28 -12.27 4.35
C GLY A 103 -10.91 -12.54 4.98
N VAL A 104 -9.82 -12.07 4.35
CA VAL A 104 -8.47 -12.12 4.95
C VAL A 104 -8.45 -11.23 6.19
N ASN A 105 -7.80 -11.68 7.26
CA ASN A 105 -7.68 -10.91 8.51
C ASN A 105 -7.06 -9.50 8.24
N PRO A 106 -7.72 -8.41 8.66
CA PRO A 106 -7.24 -7.04 8.46
C PRO A 106 -5.84 -6.80 9.02
N GLY A 107 -5.47 -7.49 10.09
CA GLY A 107 -4.15 -7.46 10.69
C GLY A 107 -3.06 -8.02 9.78
N TYR A 108 -3.31 -9.12 9.07
CA TYR A 108 -2.35 -9.66 8.10
C TYR A 108 -2.13 -8.69 6.95
N ILE A 109 -3.21 -8.08 6.45
CA ILE A 109 -3.17 -7.08 5.39
C ILE A 109 -2.35 -5.86 5.86
N ALA A 110 -2.58 -5.40 7.09
CA ALA A 110 -1.85 -4.28 7.68
C ALA A 110 -0.35 -4.59 7.81
N VAL A 111 0.04 -5.80 8.27
CA VAL A 111 1.46 -6.20 8.31
C VAL A 111 2.07 -6.25 6.91
N LEU A 112 1.34 -6.80 5.93
CA LEU A 112 1.83 -6.90 4.56
C LEU A 112 2.15 -5.51 4.00
N ILE A 113 1.21 -4.56 4.10
CA ILE A 113 1.39 -3.19 3.61
C ILE A 113 2.51 -2.50 4.39
N THR A 114 2.49 -2.55 5.72
CA THR A 114 3.48 -1.83 6.53
C THR A 114 4.88 -2.38 6.35
N SER A 115 5.06 -3.71 6.27
CA SER A 115 6.36 -4.32 5.98
C SER A 115 6.85 -3.94 4.58
N LEU A 116 5.98 -3.97 3.57
CA LEU A 116 6.30 -3.56 2.20
C LEU A 116 6.76 -2.12 2.07
N VAL A 117 6.19 -1.22 2.87
CA VAL A 117 6.56 0.21 2.83
C VAL A 117 7.73 0.52 3.75
N MET A 118 7.87 -0.16 4.88
CA MET A 118 8.86 0.18 5.89
C MET A 118 10.17 -0.59 5.72
N VAL A 119 10.12 -1.86 5.34
CA VAL A 119 11.29 -2.73 5.25
C VAL A 119 11.87 -2.65 3.83
N HIS A 120 12.92 -1.87 3.68
CA HIS A 120 13.54 -1.60 2.38
C HIS A 120 14.72 -2.53 2.14
N THR A 121 14.46 -3.82 1.90
CA THR A 121 15.54 -4.78 1.60
C THR A 121 16.33 -4.39 0.34
N PHE A 122 15.68 -3.78 -0.66
CA PHE A 122 16.39 -3.33 -1.87
C PHE A 122 17.31 -2.13 -1.62
N SER A 123 16.91 -1.21 -0.74
CA SER A 123 17.70 -0.02 -0.41
C SER A 123 18.76 -0.27 0.68
N MET A 124 18.72 -1.43 1.33
CA MET A 124 19.64 -1.80 2.41
C MET A 124 21.13 -1.69 2.02
N PRO A 125 21.59 -2.06 0.80
CA PRO A 125 23.01 -1.89 0.42
C PRO A 125 23.45 -0.43 0.41
N ILE A 126 22.57 0.48 -0.01
CA ILE A 126 22.84 1.92 -0.01
C ILE A 126 22.84 2.44 1.43
N GLU A 127 21.88 1.99 2.24
CA GLU A 127 21.77 2.36 3.66
C GLU A 127 23.01 1.92 4.46
N ILE A 128 23.52 0.70 4.20
CA ILE A 128 24.75 0.19 4.82
C ILE A 128 25.96 1.05 4.42
N LYS A 129 26.04 1.47 3.15
CA LYS A 129 27.14 2.27 2.64
C LYS A 129 27.19 3.67 3.26
N GLU A 130 26.04 4.32 3.41
CA GLU A 130 25.96 5.71 3.86
C GLU A 130 25.85 5.86 5.39
N LEU A 131 25.14 4.93 6.06
CA LEU A 131 24.80 5.04 7.50
C LEU A 131 25.42 3.93 8.36
N GLY A 132 26.02 2.93 7.73
CA GLY A 132 26.68 1.81 8.41
C GLY A 132 25.75 0.64 8.74
N LEU A 133 26.33 -0.56 8.80
CA LEU A 133 25.62 -1.83 8.95
C LEU A 133 24.74 -1.89 10.21
N LYS A 134 25.25 -1.40 11.34
CA LYS A 134 24.53 -1.44 12.63
C LYS A 134 23.24 -0.62 12.55
N PHE A 135 23.28 0.55 11.90
CA PHE A 135 22.12 1.41 11.73
C PHE A 135 21.09 0.75 10.80
N ALA A 136 21.52 0.29 9.62
CA ALA A 136 20.63 -0.31 8.63
C ALA A 136 19.90 -1.56 9.16
N LEU A 137 20.60 -2.41 9.91
CA LEU A 137 20.00 -3.60 10.54
C LEU A 137 19.03 -3.21 11.65
N LEU A 138 19.40 -2.29 12.54
CA LEU A 138 18.53 -1.84 13.63
C LEU A 138 17.26 -1.19 13.07
N ARG A 139 17.39 -0.32 12.07
CA ARG A 139 16.26 0.37 11.43
C ARG A 139 15.29 -0.62 10.80
N ASN A 140 15.78 -1.56 9.99
CA ASN A 140 14.92 -2.55 9.34
C ASN A 140 14.28 -3.52 10.35
N PHE A 141 15.02 -3.94 11.37
CA PHE A 141 14.48 -4.79 12.43
C PHE A 141 13.36 -4.09 13.20
N LEU A 142 13.56 -2.83 13.61
CA LEU A 142 12.53 -2.03 14.29
C LEU A 142 11.31 -1.83 13.38
N CYS A 143 11.51 -1.54 12.09
CA CYS A 143 10.42 -1.43 11.11
C CYS A 143 9.60 -2.73 11.02
N LEU A 144 10.25 -3.89 11.01
CA LEU A 144 9.57 -5.18 10.98
C LEU A 144 8.76 -5.44 12.27
N VAL A 145 9.33 -5.10 13.43
CA VAL A 145 8.64 -5.19 14.73
C VAL A 145 7.41 -4.28 14.74
N PHE A 146 7.55 -3.02 14.33
CA PHE A 146 6.44 -2.08 14.26
C PHE A 146 5.36 -2.54 13.27
N ALA A 147 5.72 -3.10 12.13
CA ALA A 147 4.76 -3.67 11.18
C ALA A 147 3.88 -4.73 11.86
N ILE A 148 4.48 -5.67 12.60
CA ILE A 148 3.75 -6.71 13.35
C ILE A 148 2.87 -6.09 14.43
N VAL A 149 3.37 -5.13 15.21
CA VAL A 149 2.58 -4.45 16.26
C VAL A 149 1.37 -3.76 15.66
N ILE A 150 1.54 -3.01 14.57
CA ILE A 150 0.44 -2.33 13.87
C ILE A 150 -0.58 -3.36 13.37
N GLY A 151 -0.12 -4.47 12.78
CA GLY A 151 -1.02 -5.51 12.30
C GLY A 151 -1.80 -6.20 13.40
N VAL A 152 -1.17 -6.52 14.53
CA VAL A 152 -1.87 -7.11 15.69
C VAL A 152 -2.92 -6.13 16.21
N LEU A 153 -2.59 -4.85 16.33
CA LEU A 153 -3.56 -3.83 16.73
C LEU A 153 -4.73 -3.74 15.74
N MET A 154 -4.45 -3.72 14.44
CA MET A 154 -5.49 -3.68 13.40
C MET A 154 -6.38 -4.93 13.43
N GLY A 155 -5.81 -6.12 13.61
CA GLY A 155 -6.56 -7.38 13.67
C GLY A 155 -7.33 -7.60 14.97
N VAL A 156 -7.07 -6.81 16.02
CA VAL A 156 -7.89 -6.76 17.26
C VAL A 156 -8.99 -5.70 17.15
N LEU A 157 -8.73 -4.60 16.42
CA LEU A 157 -9.66 -3.48 16.28
C LEU A 157 -10.73 -3.68 15.19
N TYR A 158 -10.46 -4.53 14.19
CA TYR A 158 -11.33 -4.82 13.04
C TYR A 158 -11.53 -6.33 12.88
#